data_AF-A0A1V3Q9K4-F1
#
_entry.id   AF-A0A1V3Q9K4-F1
#
_cell.length_a   1.000
_cell.length_b   1.000
_cell.length_c   1.000
_cell.angle_alpha   90.00
_cell.angle_beta   90.00
_cell.angle_gamma   90.00
#
_symmetry.space_group_name_H-M   'P 1'
#
loop_
_entity.id
_entity.type
_entity.pdbx_description
1 polymer ?
#
loop_
_entity_poly.entity_id
_entity_poly.type
_entity_poly.pdbx_seq_one_letter_code
_entity_poly.pdbx_strand_id
1 'polypeptide(L)'
;MAARAASLPNSSLAATSQRLAQLAEALRKALGNDAEKPIDIIGTDAKASAYRASAAVQRTQAYLDATKGCLTADATTMADALATTVDLLASESGSSKTQPVINGVETMDHRQLFVLGNGSKEVAFALVGTNLVDTQCEDPLVSATDRQGKRLAIQPSVTGVSPSRIELKLANSADLQSGSYVLHVQSKHKAFLVGCTAQPEAIAVVQAAPPVKATVNYALTATCRANGAEHAMPPVTGTLPDLAGGNTVSQQVVTNGCSDPVSYAITATVTFSDGHSASIGPISQIASAGITAGLQGGYSLSWDPSVHQIFVHTSPSTCKGVY
;
A
#
# COMPACT_ATOMS: atom_id res chain seq x y z
N MET A 1 3.92 13.63 9.94
CA MET A 1 5.12 12.78 9.83
C MET A 1 5.77 12.46 11.17
N ALA A 2 6.30 13.44 11.92
CA ALA A 2 7.00 13.18 13.20
C ALA A 2 6.21 12.31 14.20
N ALA A 3 4.92 12.59 14.41
CA ALA A 3 4.06 11.75 15.26
C ALA A 3 3.94 10.31 14.77
N ARG A 4 3.91 10.09 13.44
CA ARG A 4 3.86 8.75 12.85
C ARG A 4 5.19 8.02 13.02
N ALA A 5 6.31 8.72 12.83
CA ALA A 5 7.65 8.19 13.08
C ALA A 5 7.83 7.70 14.53
N ALA A 6 7.27 8.41 15.51
CA ALA A 6 7.29 7.98 16.92
C ALA A 6 6.54 6.65 17.17
N SER A 7 5.51 6.34 16.37
CA SER A 7 4.79 5.05 16.43
C SER A 7 5.45 3.94 15.59
N LEU A 8 6.48 4.25 14.81
CA LEU A 8 7.22 3.32 13.94
C LEU A 8 8.74 3.58 14.08
N PRO A 9 9.34 3.34 15.26
CA PRO A 9 10.69 3.80 15.58
C PRO A 9 11.79 3.19 14.70
N ASN A 10 11.56 2.01 14.12
CA ASN A 10 12.51 1.32 13.24
C ASN A 10 12.29 1.62 11.75
N SER A 11 11.35 2.51 11.41
CA SER A 11 11.07 2.88 10.02
C SER A 11 11.96 4.02 9.52
N SER A 12 12.01 4.18 8.21
CA SER A 12 12.69 5.29 7.52
C SER A 12 12.00 6.66 7.69
N LEU A 13 10.91 6.77 8.46
CA LEU A 13 10.12 8.00 8.59
C LEU A 13 10.86 9.15 9.29
N ALA A 14 11.73 8.86 10.25
CA ALA A 14 12.50 9.89 10.94
C ALA A 14 13.50 10.57 9.97
N ALA A 15 14.24 9.76 9.22
CA ALA A 15 15.15 10.23 8.16
C ALA A 15 14.38 10.96 7.06
N THR A 16 13.22 10.42 6.64
CA THR A 16 12.34 11.08 5.66
C THR A 16 11.88 12.46 6.16
N SER A 17 11.53 12.58 7.45
CA SER A 17 11.13 13.86 8.04
C SER A 17 12.27 14.89 8.01
N GLN A 18 13.51 14.46 8.25
CA GLN A 18 14.69 15.34 8.12
C GLN A 18 14.91 15.75 6.67
N ARG A 19 14.77 14.82 5.72
CA ARG A 19 14.93 15.09 4.28
C ARG A 19 13.86 16.06 3.75
N LEU A 20 12.61 15.92 4.19
CA LEU A 20 11.54 16.89 3.89
C LEU A 20 11.84 18.29 4.43
N ALA A 21 12.45 18.40 5.63
CA ALA A 21 12.86 19.68 6.17
C ALA A 21 13.99 20.33 5.34
N GLN A 22 14.94 19.53 4.85
CA GLN A 22 15.99 20.00 3.93
C GLN A 22 15.40 20.49 2.60
N LEU A 23 14.43 19.77 2.04
CA LEU A 23 13.69 20.19 0.84
C LEU A 23 12.95 21.53 1.06
N ALA A 24 12.28 21.68 2.20
CA ALA A 24 11.59 22.91 2.55
C ALA A 24 12.56 24.10 2.64
N GLU A 25 13.73 23.91 3.24
CA GLU A 25 14.75 24.95 3.35
C GLU A 25 15.37 25.31 2.00
N ALA A 26 15.68 24.30 1.18
CA ALA A 26 16.14 24.51 -0.18
C ALA A 26 15.11 25.29 -1.02
N LEU A 27 13.83 24.98 -0.87
CA LEU A 27 12.75 25.70 -1.54
C LEU A 27 12.67 27.16 -1.07
N ARG A 28 12.72 27.44 0.24
CA ARG A 28 12.74 28.82 0.76
C ARG A 28 13.89 29.62 0.18
N LYS A 29 15.08 29.02 0.10
CA LYS A 29 16.26 29.64 -0.49
C LYS A 29 16.10 29.89 -1.99
N ALA A 30 15.51 28.93 -2.73
CA ALA A 30 15.28 29.06 -4.16
C ALA A 30 14.21 30.10 -4.52
N LEU A 31 13.17 30.24 -3.69
CA LEU A 31 12.13 31.25 -3.87
C LEU A 31 12.61 32.64 -3.46
N GLY A 32 13.38 32.77 -2.38
CA GLY A 32 13.81 34.08 -1.88
C GLY A 32 12.64 35.05 -1.71
N ASN A 33 12.69 36.19 -2.39
CA ASN A 33 11.63 37.20 -2.36
C ASN A 33 10.43 36.88 -3.28
N ASP A 34 10.49 35.78 -4.03
CA ASP A 34 9.44 35.37 -4.98
C ASP A 34 8.42 34.43 -4.33
N ALA A 35 8.49 34.18 -3.02
CA ALA A 35 7.62 33.22 -2.33
C ALA A 35 6.11 33.53 -2.42
N GLU A 36 5.76 34.81 -2.58
CA GLU A 36 4.36 35.26 -2.72
C GLU A 36 3.90 35.38 -4.18
N LYS A 37 4.80 35.16 -5.14
CA LYS A 37 4.47 35.29 -6.56
C LYS A 37 3.77 34.03 -7.08
N PRO A 38 2.82 34.18 -8.03
CA PRO A 38 2.27 33.05 -8.77
C PRO A 38 3.35 32.19 -9.46
N ILE A 39 3.13 30.87 -9.49
CA ILE A 39 4.09 29.87 -10.00
C ILE A 39 4.47 30.08 -11.49
N ASP A 40 3.60 30.76 -12.24
CA ASP A 40 3.78 31.08 -13.66
C ASP A 40 4.77 32.23 -13.90
N ILE A 41 5.04 33.06 -12.89
CA ILE A 41 5.92 34.24 -13.03
C ILE A 41 7.25 34.12 -12.27
N ILE A 42 7.49 33.03 -11.53
CA ILE A 42 8.77 32.77 -10.87
C ILE A 42 9.77 32.10 -11.83
N GLY A 43 11.07 32.23 -11.54
CA GLY A 43 12.14 31.63 -12.33
C GLY A 43 12.05 30.10 -12.44
N THR A 44 12.60 29.53 -13.52
CA THR A 44 12.50 28.09 -13.85
C THR A 44 13.00 27.18 -12.74
N ASP A 45 14.10 27.55 -12.07
CA ASP A 45 14.72 26.72 -11.03
C ASP A 45 13.88 26.72 -9.73
N ALA A 46 13.32 27.88 -9.39
CA ALA A 46 12.38 28.02 -8.27
C ALA A 46 11.08 27.25 -8.54
N LYS A 47 10.58 27.31 -9.78
CA LYS A 47 9.42 26.55 -10.25
C LYS A 47 9.65 25.03 -10.18
N ALA A 48 10.79 24.54 -10.67
CA ALA A 48 11.15 23.12 -10.57
C ALA A 48 11.26 22.66 -9.12
N SER A 49 11.88 23.47 -8.25
CA SER A 49 11.97 23.19 -6.82
C SER A 49 10.60 23.15 -6.14
N ALA A 50 9.68 24.05 -6.51
CA ALA A 50 8.33 24.08 -6.00
C ALA A 50 7.52 22.83 -6.41
N TYR A 51 7.61 22.38 -7.67
CA TYR A 51 6.92 21.16 -8.10
C TYR A 51 7.42 19.91 -7.38
N ARG A 52 8.74 19.75 -7.21
CA ARG A 52 9.32 18.60 -6.48
C ARG A 52 8.93 18.60 -5.01
N ALA A 53 8.96 19.77 -4.37
CA ALA A 53 8.47 19.90 -3.00
C ALA A 53 6.97 19.56 -2.89
N SER A 54 6.15 20.03 -3.83
CA SER A 54 4.73 19.69 -3.89
C SER A 54 4.49 18.19 -4.05
N ALA A 55 5.23 17.51 -4.94
CA ALA A 55 5.15 16.07 -5.11
C ALA A 55 5.55 15.31 -3.84
N ALA A 56 6.64 15.71 -3.17
CA ALA A 56 7.06 15.12 -1.91
C ALA A 56 5.99 15.27 -0.81
N VAL A 57 5.33 16.42 -0.74
CA VAL A 57 4.23 16.69 0.21
C VAL A 57 3.01 15.82 -0.12
N GLN A 58 2.58 15.78 -1.39
CA GLN A 58 1.43 14.98 -1.81
C GLN A 58 1.65 13.49 -1.54
N ARG A 59 2.85 12.97 -1.85
CA ARG A 59 3.21 11.57 -1.57
C ARG A 59 3.26 11.29 -0.06
N THR A 60 3.73 12.25 0.74
CA THR A 60 3.73 12.14 2.20
C THR A 60 2.32 12.11 2.77
N GLN A 61 1.41 12.96 2.26
CA GLN A 61 0.01 12.97 2.67
C GLN A 61 -0.68 11.66 2.30
N ALA A 62 -0.47 11.19 1.06
CA ALA A 62 -0.95 9.89 0.59
C ALA A 62 -0.49 8.75 1.50
N TYR A 63 0.77 8.76 1.97
CA TYR A 63 1.28 7.77 2.92
C TYR A 63 0.53 7.81 4.25
N LEU A 64 0.35 9.00 4.83
CA LEU A 64 -0.35 9.15 6.11
C LEU A 64 -1.81 8.69 6.03
N ASP A 65 -2.46 8.90 4.89
CA ASP A 65 -3.84 8.43 4.67
C ASP A 65 -3.91 6.94 4.37
N ALA A 66 -3.00 6.41 3.55
CA ALA A 66 -2.97 5.00 3.17
C ALA A 66 -2.53 4.07 4.33
N THR A 67 -1.73 4.58 5.28
CA THR A 67 -1.23 3.78 6.40
C THR A 67 -2.18 3.60 7.58
N LYS A 68 -3.36 4.22 7.53
CA LYS A 68 -4.40 4.05 8.56
C LYS A 68 -4.85 2.60 8.59
N GLY A 69 -4.59 1.91 9.69
CA GLY A 69 -4.96 0.49 9.88
C GLY A 69 -3.98 -0.53 9.30
N CYS A 70 -2.83 -0.11 8.75
CA CYS A 70 -1.79 -1.05 8.30
C CYS A 70 -1.07 -1.72 9.48
N LEU A 71 -0.60 -2.94 9.25
CA LEU A 71 0.37 -3.60 10.11
C LEU A 71 1.69 -2.83 10.12
N THR A 72 2.49 -3.00 11.18
CA THR A 72 3.79 -2.33 11.32
C THR A 72 4.73 -2.66 10.16
N ALA A 73 4.77 -3.91 9.70
CA ALA A 73 5.60 -4.34 8.58
C ALA A 73 5.19 -3.67 7.26
N ASP A 74 3.90 -3.64 6.94
CA ASP A 74 3.39 -2.95 5.75
C ASP A 74 3.66 -1.45 5.81
N ALA A 75 3.37 -0.81 6.95
CA ALA A 75 3.60 0.61 7.14
C ALA A 75 5.09 0.98 7.06
N THR A 76 5.99 0.08 7.45
CA THR A 76 7.45 0.23 7.31
C THR A 76 7.87 0.09 5.86
N THR A 77 7.38 -0.92 5.15
CA THR A 77 7.66 -1.12 3.72
C THR A 77 7.16 0.08 2.89
N MET A 78 5.95 0.57 3.18
CA MET A 78 5.42 1.78 2.59
C MET A 78 6.27 3.02 2.92
N ALA A 79 6.84 3.09 4.14
CA ALA A 79 7.74 4.17 4.52
C ALA A 79 9.03 4.14 3.69
N ASP A 80 9.54 2.97 3.35
CA ASP A 80 10.76 2.82 2.52
C ASP A 80 10.53 3.25 1.07
N ALA A 81 9.34 2.99 0.51
CA ALA A 81 8.91 3.59 -0.76
C ALA A 81 8.90 5.13 -0.68
N LEU A 82 8.29 5.69 0.38
CA LEU A 82 8.25 7.14 0.59
C LEU A 82 9.66 7.73 0.74
N ALA A 83 10.51 7.11 1.57
CA ALA A 83 11.87 7.56 1.81
C ALA A 83 12.68 7.60 0.52
N THR A 84 12.64 6.53 -0.27
CA THR A 84 13.33 6.48 -1.57
C THR A 84 12.79 7.55 -2.54
N THR A 85 11.47 7.77 -2.56
CA THR A 85 10.86 8.83 -3.40
C THR A 85 11.38 10.22 -3.00
N VAL A 86 11.36 10.53 -1.69
CA VAL A 86 11.82 11.83 -1.17
C VAL A 86 13.31 12.02 -1.39
N ASP A 87 14.13 10.97 -1.24
CA ASP A 87 15.57 11.01 -1.50
C ASP A 87 15.86 11.36 -2.97
N LEU A 88 15.15 10.74 -3.91
CA LEU A 88 15.33 10.98 -5.35
C LEU A 88 14.88 12.39 -5.74
N LEU A 89 13.68 12.82 -5.33
CA LEU A 89 13.17 14.17 -5.57
C LEU A 89 14.11 15.26 -5.02
N ALA A 90 14.75 14.99 -3.88
CA ALA A 90 15.71 15.91 -3.26
C ALA A 90 17.09 15.91 -3.92
N SER A 91 17.41 14.92 -4.75
CA SER A 91 18.72 14.77 -5.40
C SER A 91 18.73 15.27 -6.84
N GLU A 92 17.57 15.45 -7.46
CA GLU A 92 17.46 16.10 -8.75
C GLU A 92 18.00 17.54 -8.71
N SER A 93 18.50 18.05 -9.83
CA SER A 93 18.92 19.45 -9.99
C SER A 93 18.21 20.08 -11.18
N GLY A 94 18.02 21.41 -11.12
CA GLY A 94 17.12 22.16 -11.99
C GLY A 94 17.39 21.99 -13.49
N SER A 95 16.30 21.94 -14.27
CA SER A 95 16.32 22.13 -15.72
C SER A 95 15.53 23.38 -16.09
N SER A 96 15.92 24.04 -17.17
CA SER A 96 15.27 25.24 -17.71
C SER A 96 13.85 25.00 -18.29
N LYS A 97 13.37 23.76 -18.31
CA LYS A 97 12.02 23.39 -18.80
C LYS A 97 11.14 22.90 -17.66
N THR A 98 9.83 23.13 -17.82
CA THR A 98 8.79 22.61 -16.92
C THR A 98 8.95 21.10 -16.79
N GLN A 99 9.51 20.65 -15.66
CA GLN A 99 9.83 19.24 -15.46
C GLN A 99 8.54 18.42 -15.37
N PRO A 100 8.48 17.23 -16.00
CA PRO A 100 7.47 16.25 -15.65
C PRO A 100 7.67 15.87 -14.18
N VAL A 101 6.59 15.84 -13.41
CA VAL A 101 6.64 15.49 -11.99
C VAL A 101 5.58 14.47 -11.69
N ILE A 102 6.00 13.35 -11.14
CA ILE A 102 5.11 12.30 -10.64
C ILE A 102 4.87 12.58 -9.16
N ASN A 103 3.60 12.81 -8.79
CA ASN A 103 3.18 13.08 -7.41
C ASN A 103 2.49 11.88 -6.77
N GLY A 104 2.16 10.85 -7.56
CA GLY A 104 1.51 9.65 -7.05
C GLY A 104 1.74 8.44 -7.95
N VAL A 105 1.61 7.28 -7.32
CA VAL A 105 1.41 6.00 -7.99
C VAL A 105 0.08 5.48 -7.48
N GLU A 106 -0.79 5.04 -8.36
CA GLU A 106 -2.17 4.67 -8.05
C GLU A 106 -2.53 3.33 -8.66
N THR A 107 -3.39 2.58 -7.97
CA THR A 107 -4.16 1.49 -8.57
C THR A 107 -5.12 2.02 -9.64
N MET A 108 -5.67 1.12 -10.47
CA MET A 108 -6.61 1.52 -11.52
C MET A 108 -7.90 2.15 -10.99
N ASP A 109 -8.27 1.89 -9.73
CA ASP A 109 -9.40 2.50 -9.03
C ASP A 109 -9.00 3.74 -8.20
N HIS A 110 -7.89 4.39 -8.53
CA HIS A 110 -7.42 5.65 -7.95
C HIS A 110 -7.04 5.61 -6.47
N ARG A 111 -6.71 4.42 -5.94
CA ARG A 111 -6.13 4.30 -4.58
C ARG A 111 -4.62 4.40 -4.64
N GLN A 112 -4.05 5.18 -3.72
CA GLN A 112 -2.60 5.41 -3.63
C GLN A 112 -1.85 4.10 -3.37
N LEU A 113 -0.87 3.82 -4.21
CA LEU A 113 -0.09 2.59 -4.23
C LEU A 113 1.34 2.86 -3.77
N PHE A 114 1.84 2.10 -2.80
CA PHE A 114 3.20 2.18 -2.28
C PHE A 114 3.95 0.84 -2.38
N VAL A 115 3.22 -0.28 -2.31
CA VAL A 115 3.78 -1.63 -2.33
C VAL A 115 3.03 -2.47 -3.36
N LEU A 116 3.79 -3.09 -4.27
CA LEU A 116 3.34 -4.14 -5.17
C LEU A 116 3.53 -5.50 -4.48
N GLY A 117 2.45 -6.25 -4.33
CA GLY A 117 2.45 -7.62 -3.85
C GLY A 117 2.96 -8.57 -4.93
N ASN A 118 3.85 -9.49 -4.57
CA ASN A 118 4.36 -10.52 -5.49
C ASN A 118 3.43 -11.74 -5.63
N GLY A 119 2.11 -11.55 -5.58
CA GLY A 119 1.12 -12.65 -5.53
C GLY A 119 0.28 -12.85 -6.79
N SER A 120 0.25 -11.87 -7.70
CA SER A 120 -0.58 -11.92 -8.90
C SER A 120 0.22 -12.34 -10.13
N LYS A 121 -0.43 -12.92 -11.13
CA LYS A 121 0.17 -13.12 -12.48
C LYS A 121 0.43 -11.78 -13.18
N GLU A 122 -0.37 -10.77 -12.85
CA GLU A 122 -0.34 -9.47 -13.50
C GLU A 122 -0.83 -8.37 -12.56
N VAL A 123 -0.17 -7.21 -12.59
CA VAL A 123 -0.60 -6.01 -11.85
C VAL A 123 -0.66 -4.82 -12.79
N ALA A 124 -1.79 -4.10 -12.75
CA ALA A 124 -2.00 -2.85 -13.46
C ALA A 124 -2.11 -1.69 -12.47
N PHE A 125 -1.46 -0.58 -12.79
CA PHE A 125 -1.39 0.63 -11.96
C PHE A 125 -1.04 1.83 -12.84
N ALA A 126 -1.06 3.03 -12.28
CA ALA A 126 -0.79 4.25 -13.00
C ALA A 126 0.20 5.16 -12.25
N LEU A 127 1.02 5.87 -13.02
CA LEU A 127 1.76 7.03 -12.56
C LEU A 127 0.88 8.25 -12.77
N VAL A 128 0.72 9.09 -11.75
CA VAL A 128 -0.04 10.34 -11.84
C VAL A 128 0.85 11.53 -11.53
N GLY A 129 0.58 12.65 -12.20
CA GLY A 129 1.49 13.78 -12.13
C GLY A 129 1.10 14.94 -13.02
N THR A 130 2.08 15.81 -13.28
CA THR A 130 1.94 16.97 -14.15
C THR A 130 2.97 16.90 -15.26
N ASN A 131 2.56 17.28 -16.48
CA ASN A 131 3.41 17.33 -17.67
C ASN A 131 4.10 15.99 -18.00
N LEU A 132 3.49 14.86 -17.65
CA LEU A 132 4.10 13.53 -17.84
C LEU A 132 4.31 13.18 -19.32
N VAL A 133 3.61 13.88 -20.20
CA VAL A 133 3.60 13.64 -21.65
C VAL A 133 3.62 14.99 -22.35
N ASP A 134 4.53 15.14 -23.29
CA ASP A 134 4.49 16.21 -24.28
C ASP A 134 3.74 15.72 -25.52
N THR A 135 2.62 16.38 -25.86
CA THR A 135 1.81 16.07 -27.05
C THR A 135 2.61 16.15 -28.37
N GLN A 136 3.74 16.86 -28.38
CA GLN A 136 4.63 16.96 -29.54
C GLN A 136 5.61 15.78 -29.64
N CYS A 137 5.73 14.96 -28.61
CA CYS A 137 6.64 13.81 -28.52
C CYS A 137 5.91 12.49 -28.77
N GLU A 138 6.67 11.39 -28.84
CA GLU A 138 6.12 10.03 -28.82
C GLU A 138 5.71 9.68 -27.39
N ASP A 139 4.90 8.63 -27.24
CA ASP A 139 4.56 8.10 -25.93
C ASP A 139 5.85 7.80 -25.13
N PRO A 140 5.87 8.14 -23.83
CA PRO A 140 7.07 8.00 -23.03
C PRO A 140 7.43 6.54 -22.84
N LEU A 141 8.74 6.26 -22.78
CA LEU A 141 9.23 4.96 -22.36
C LEU A 141 9.26 4.92 -20.84
N VAL A 142 8.74 3.84 -20.25
CA VAL A 142 8.86 3.59 -18.82
C VAL A 142 9.74 2.37 -18.60
N SER A 143 10.75 2.50 -17.74
CA SER A 143 11.66 1.42 -17.35
C SER A 143 11.78 1.31 -15.84
N ALA A 144 12.26 0.16 -15.34
CA ALA A 144 12.39 -0.09 -13.91
C ALA A 144 13.82 -0.50 -13.51
N THR A 145 14.32 0.10 -12.43
CA THR A 145 15.59 -0.27 -11.78
C THR A 145 15.40 -0.53 -10.29
N ASP A 146 16.37 -1.20 -9.67
CA ASP A 146 16.50 -1.20 -8.22
C ASP A 146 16.97 0.18 -7.70
N ARG A 147 17.12 0.29 -6.37
CA ARG A 147 17.60 1.53 -5.71
C ARG A 147 19.02 1.91 -6.13
N GLN A 148 19.83 0.95 -6.59
CA GLN A 148 21.21 1.14 -7.04
C GLN A 148 21.31 1.48 -8.53
N GLY A 149 20.17 1.56 -9.24
CA GLY A 149 20.12 1.84 -10.68
C GLY A 149 20.34 0.62 -11.57
N LYS A 150 20.39 -0.60 -11.01
CA LYS A 150 20.48 -1.82 -11.80
C LYS A 150 19.11 -2.11 -12.41
N ARG A 151 19.08 -2.35 -13.71
CA ARG A 151 17.86 -2.71 -14.43
C ARG A 151 17.24 -4.00 -13.88
N LEU A 152 15.94 -3.95 -13.59
CA LEU A 152 15.18 -5.09 -13.09
C LEU A 152 14.80 -6.05 -14.22
N ALA A 153 14.64 -7.33 -13.91
CA ALA A 153 14.27 -8.33 -14.92
C ALA A 153 12.83 -8.10 -15.43
N ILE A 154 11.91 -7.74 -14.54
CA ILE A 154 10.53 -7.42 -14.87
C ILE A 154 10.45 -5.92 -15.16
N GLN A 155 10.03 -5.58 -16.38
CA GLN A 155 9.89 -4.21 -16.86
C GLN A 155 8.41 -3.88 -17.07
N PRO A 156 7.97 -2.65 -16.75
CA PRO A 156 6.60 -2.22 -17.00
C PRO A 156 6.36 -2.04 -18.51
N SER A 157 5.15 -2.39 -18.96
CA SER A 157 4.64 -2.01 -20.27
C SER A 157 3.66 -0.85 -20.13
N VAL A 158 3.79 0.17 -20.97
CA VAL A 158 2.84 1.28 -21.06
C VAL A 158 1.58 0.80 -21.78
N THR A 159 0.41 1.09 -21.21
CA THR A 159 -0.90 0.66 -21.72
C THR A 159 -1.84 1.82 -22.04
N GLY A 160 -1.58 3.00 -21.48
CA GLY A 160 -2.36 4.20 -21.70
C GLY A 160 -1.57 5.44 -21.26
N VAL A 161 -1.77 6.55 -21.96
CA VAL A 161 -0.93 7.74 -21.81
C VAL A 161 -1.78 9.00 -21.90
N SER A 162 -1.65 9.89 -20.93
CA SER A 162 -2.26 11.22 -20.90
C SER A 162 -1.34 12.23 -20.21
N PRO A 163 -1.55 13.55 -20.38
CA PRO A 163 -0.66 14.59 -19.83
C PRO A 163 -0.44 14.52 -18.31
N SER A 164 -1.37 13.92 -17.57
CA SER A 164 -1.33 13.78 -16.12
C SER A 164 -1.30 12.33 -15.63
N ARG A 165 -1.31 11.34 -16.54
CA ARG A 165 -1.40 9.93 -16.14
C ARG A 165 -0.77 8.98 -17.16
N ILE A 166 0.05 8.04 -16.69
CA ILE A 166 0.61 6.95 -17.50
C ILE A 166 0.17 5.63 -16.88
N GLU A 167 -0.60 4.82 -17.61
CA GLU A 167 -1.03 3.49 -17.19
C GLU A 167 0.03 2.46 -17.53
N LEU A 168 0.37 1.64 -16.54
CA LEU A 168 1.40 0.62 -16.60
C LEU A 168 0.83 -0.75 -16.24
N LYS A 169 1.46 -1.76 -16.82
CA LYS A 169 1.19 -3.15 -16.54
C LYS A 169 2.51 -3.89 -16.32
N LEU A 170 2.57 -4.69 -15.26
CA LEU A 170 3.67 -5.60 -14.96
C LEU A 170 3.19 -7.03 -15.16
N ALA A 171 3.72 -7.69 -16.18
CA ALA A 171 3.53 -9.12 -16.38
C ALA A 171 4.41 -9.90 -15.39
N ASN A 172 3.97 -11.09 -15.00
CA ASN A 172 4.69 -11.99 -14.09
C ASN A 172 5.01 -11.34 -12.75
N SER A 173 4.07 -10.57 -12.19
CA SER A 173 4.26 -9.90 -10.89
C SER A 173 4.52 -10.89 -9.74
N ALA A 174 4.23 -12.17 -9.93
CA ALA A 174 4.54 -13.23 -8.97
C ALA A 174 6.06 -13.39 -8.73
N ASP A 175 6.88 -13.05 -9.73
CA ASP A 175 8.34 -13.18 -9.68
C ASP A 175 9.04 -11.87 -9.26
N LEU A 176 8.28 -10.87 -8.77
CA LEU A 176 8.85 -9.62 -8.28
C LEU A 176 9.77 -9.89 -7.09
N GLN A 177 11.05 -9.61 -7.27
CA GLN A 177 12.03 -9.59 -6.20
C GLN A 177 11.71 -8.48 -5.20
N SER A 178 11.83 -8.77 -3.91
CA SER A 178 11.58 -7.78 -2.87
C SER A 178 12.59 -6.64 -2.92
N GLY A 179 12.12 -5.41 -2.72
CA GLY A 179 12.92 -4.19 -2.73
C GLY A 179 12.35 -3.09 -3.63
N SER A 180 13.10 -2.00 -3.77
CA SER A 180 12.65 -0.81 -4.50
C SER A 180 12.50 -1.09 -5.99
N TYR A 181 11.33 -0.75 -6.54
CA TYR A 181 11.09 -0.60 -7.97
C TYR A 181 11.05 0.89 -8.29
N VAL A 182 12.18 1.39 -8.80
CA VAL A 182 12.31 2.78 -9.27
C VAL A 182 11.88 2.83 -10.72
N LEU A 183 10.78 3.53 -10.97
CA LEU A 183 10.15 3.69 -12.28
C LEU A 183 10.64 4.99 -12.91
N HIS A 184 11.26 4.86 -14.08
CA HIS A 184 11.87 5.93 -14.84
C HIS A 184 11.02 6.24 -16.06
N VAL A 185 10.48 7.45 -16.13
CA VAL A 185 9.67 7.94 -17.26
C VAL A 185 10.55 8.83 -18.12
N GLN A 186 10.86 8.37 -19.32
CA GLN A 186 11.70 9.07 -20.27
C GLN A 186 10.88 9.46 -21.51
N SER A 187 10.95 10.74 -21.87
CA SER A 187 10.35 11.21 -23.12
C SER A 187 11.08 10.63 -24.33
N LYS A 188 10.32 10.27 -25.36
CA LYS A 188 10.88 9.74 -26.61
C LYS A 188 10.63 10.72 -27.76
N HIS A 189 11.70 11.03 -28.49
CA HIS A 189 11.63 11.90 -29.65
C HIS A 189 10.87 11.21 -30.80
N LYS A 190 9.87 11.90 -31.38
CA LYS A 190 9.32 11.56 -32.69
C LYS A 190 10.36 11.94 -33.76
N ALA A 191 10.90 10.94 -34.46
CA ALA A 191 12.01 11.10 -35.42
C ALA A 191 11.78 12.12 -36.56
N PHE A 192 10.56 12.61 -36.78
CA PHE A 192 10.20 13.53 -37.86
C PHE A 192 9.76 14.92 -37.40
N LEU A 193 9.62 15.17 -36.09
CA LEU A 193 9.19 16.48 -35.56
C LEU A 193 10.34 17.17 -34.85
N VAL A 194 10.83 18.26 -35.46
CA VAL A 194 11.89 19.15 -34.93
C VAL A 194 11.44 19.92 -33.66
N GLY A 195 10.16 19.77 -33.25
CA GLY A 195 9.57 20.43 -32.09
C GLY A 195 9.62 19.63 -30.78
N CYS A 196 9.79 18.30 -30.83
CA CYS A 196 9.92 17.53 -29.59
C CYS A 196 11.31 17.78 -29.00
N THR A 197 11.34 18.41 -27.83
CA THR A 197 12.56 18.49 -27.02
C THR A 197 12.42 17.52 -25.86
N ALA A 198 13.39 16.62 -25.67
CA ALA A 198 13.36 15.67 -24.56
C ALA A 198 13.07 16.39 -23.24
N GLN A 199 11.92 16.08 -22.64
CA GLN A 199 11.64 16.42 -21.26
C GLN A 199 12.64 15.67 -20.38
N PRO A 200 13.09 16.27 -19.26
CA PRO A 200 13.86 15.57 -18.25
C PRO A 200 13.12 14.30 -17.79
N GLU A 201 13.88 13.33 -17.30
CA GLU A 201 13.31 12.13 -16.71
C GLU A 201 12.46 12.48 -15.48
N ALA A 202 11.33 11.78 -15.32
CA ALA A 202 10.55 11.79 -14.08
C ALA A 202 10.62 10.43 -13.41
N ILE A 203 10.71 10.41 -12.09
CA ILE A 203 10.92 9.19 -11.32
C ILE A 203 9.78 8.97 -10.34
N ALA A 204 9.37 7.70 -10.17
CA ALA A 204 8.47 7.25 -9.13
C ALA A 204 9.01 6.00 -8.45
N VAL A 205 8.61 5.76 -7.20
CA VAL A 205 9.03 4.56 -6.46
C VAL A 205 7.84 3.86 -5.83
N VAL A 206 7.85 2.54 -5.99
CA VAL A 206 7.08 1.57 -5.20
C VAL A 206 8.04 0.53 -4.63
N GLN A 207 7.66 -0.11 -3.52
CA GLN A 207 8.35 -1.32 -3.06
C GLN A 207 7.68 -2.54 -3.67
N ALA A 208 8.45 -3.57 -3.99
CA ALA A 208 7.93 -4.92 -4.14
C ALA A 208 8.15 -5.67 -2.83
N ALA A 209 7.13 -6.35 -2.31
CA ALA A 209 7.24 -7.17 -1.11
C ALA A 209 6.26 -8.34 -1.17
N PRO A 210 6.57 -9.46 -0.48
CA PRO A 210 5.59 -10.52 -0.33
C PRO A 210 4.38 -10.03 0.46
N PRO A 211 3.17 -10.51 0.12
CA PRO A 211 2.00 -10.24 0.95
C PRO A 211 2.24 -10.81 2.35
N VAL A 212 1.83 -10.06 3.38
CA VAL A 212 1.88 -10.56 4.76
C VAL A 212 0.96 -11.76 4.88
N LYS A 213 1.51 -12.90 5.28
CA LYS A 213 0.71 -14.09 5.59
C LYS A 213 0.14 -13.96 6.99
N ALA A 214 -1.14 -14.29 7.13
CA ALA A 214 -1.80 -14.38 8.41
C ALA A 214 -2.39 -15.77 8.61
N THR A 215 -2.13 -16.35 9.78
CA THR A 215 -2.74 -17.59 10.24
C THR A 215 -3.70 -17.25 11.36
N VAL A 216 -4.92 -17.77 11.32
CA VAL A 216 -5.93 -17.51 12.37
C VAL A 216 -6.24 -18.81 13.09
N ASN A 217 -5.93 -18.83 14.38
CA ASN A 217 -6.34 -19.90 15.29
C ASN A 217 -7.64 -19.49 15.97
N TYR A 218 -8.57 -20.43 16.15
CA TYR A 218 -9.82 -20.19 16.84
C TYR A 218 -10.09 -21.23 17.92
N ALA A 219 -10.91 -20.85 18.90
CA ALA A 219 -11.58 -21.77 19.80
C ALA A 219 -13.07 -21.41 19.86
N LEU A 220 -13.92 -22.38 19.55
CA LEU A 220 -15.38 -22.25 19.60
C LEU A 220 -15.92 -23.11 20.74
N THR A 221 -16.59 -22.47 21.69
CA THR A 221 -17.25 -23.13 22.82
C THR A 221 -18.76 -23.07 22.64
N ALA A 222 -19.42 -24.22 22.66
CA ALA A 222 -20.88 -24.29 22.74
C ALA A 222 -21.31 -24.37 24.20
N THR A 223 -22.37 -23.66 24.59
CA THR A 223 -23.07 -23.89 25.86
C THR A 223 -24.34 -24.66 25.58
N CYS A 224 -24.51 -25.81 26.22
CA CYS A 224 -25.62 -26.73 25.97
C CYS A 224 -26.46 -26.88 27.23
N ARG A 225 -27.74 -27.16 27.05
CA ARG A 225 -28.60 -27.52 28.17
C ARG A 225 -28.64 -29.04 28.32
N ALA A 226 -28.23 -29.54 29.49
CA ALA A 226 -28.36 -30.94 29.87
C ALA A 226 -29.04 -31.03 31.23
N ASN A 227 -30.11 -31.82 31.34
CA ASN A 227 -30.87 -32.01 32.58
C ASN A 227 -31.35 -30.70 33.25
N GLY A 228 -31.68 -29.68 32.44
CA GLY A 228 -32.16 -28.37 32.93
C GLY A 228 -31.06 -27.40 33.38
N ALA A 229 -29.79 -27.81 33.35
CA ALA A 229 -28.64 -26.96 33.65
C ALA A 229 -27.83 -26.65 32.37
N GLU A 230 -27.25 -25.46 32.33
CA GLU A 230 -26.39 -25.04 31.21
C GLU A 230 -24.94 -25.37 31.50
N HIS A 231 -24.28 -26.00 30.54
CA HIS A 231 -22.90 -26.44 30.65
C HIS A 231 -22.13 -26.02 29.40
N ALA A 232 -20.98 -25.38 29.60
CA ALA A 232 -20.03 -25.12 28.53
C ALA A 232 -19.35 -26.43 28.14
N MET A 233 -19.36 -26.74 26.84
CA MET A 233 -18.65 -27.87 26.27
C MET A 233 -17.16 -27.57 26.17
N PRO A 234 -16.29 -28.60 26.08
CA PRO A 234 -14.91 -28.39 25.69
C PRO A 234 -14.81 -27.60 24.37
N PRO A 235 -13.89 -26.62 24.27
CA PRO A 235 -13.75 -25.82 23.07
C PRO A 235 -13.29 -26.67 21.88
N VAL A 236 -13.92 -26.47 20.73
CA VAL A 236 -13.42 -26.97 19.45
C VAL A 236 -12.39 -25.97 18.93
N THR A 237 -11.13 -26.39 18.89
CA THR A 237 -10.03 -25.56 18.39
C THR A 237 -9.69 -25.91 16.95
N GLY A 238 -9.17 -24.94 16.21
CA GLY A 238 -8.69 -25.17 14.86
C GLY A 238 -7.87 -24.01 14.35
N THR A 239 -7.28 -24.24 13.18
CA THR A 239 -6.49 -23.25 12.45
C THR A 239 -7.13 -23.10 11.07
N LEU A 240 -7.46 -21.86 10.71
CA LEU A 240 -7.91 -21.55 9.36
C LEU A 240 -6.72 -21.59 8.39
N PRO A 241 -6.95 -21.93 7.11
CA PRO A 241 -5.92 -21.83 6.08
C PRO A 241 -5.29 -20.44 6.03
N ASP A 242 -4.02 -20.38 5.61
CA ASP A 242 -3.29 -19.12 5.49
C ASP A 242 -4.04 -18.14 4.56
N LEU A 243 -4.25 -16.93 5.07
CA LEU A 243 -4.81 -15.83 4.31
C LEU A 243 -3.70 -15.23 3.44
N ALA A 244 -3.75 -15.52 2.14
CA ALA A 244 -2.91 -14.86 1.14
C ALA A 244 -3.78 -13.91 0.29
N GLY A 245 -3.40 -12.63 0.24
CA GLY A 245 -3.85 -11.69 -0.80
C GLY A 245 -5.35 -11.34 -0.83
N GLY A 246 -6.01 -11.18 0.32
CA GLY A 246 -7.38 -10.65 0.36
C GLY A 246 -8.51 -11.65 0.17
N ASN A 247 -8.21 -12.95 0.25
CA ASN A 247 -9.20 -14.01 0.09
C ASN A 247 -10.03 -14.26 1.36
N THR A 248 -11.25 -14.75 1.17
CA THR A 248 -12.04 -15.35 2.25
C THR A 248 -11.62 -16.81 2.41
N VAL A 249 -11.30 -17.22 3.63
CA VAL A 249 -11.09 -18.62 4.00
C VAL A 249 -12.22 -19.07 4.92
N SER A 250 -12.59 -20.35 4.82
CA SER A 250 -13.58 -20.93 5.71
C SER A 250 -13.17 -22.31 6.19
N GLN A 251 -13.66 -22.68 7.37
CA GLN A 251 -13.47 -23.99 7.97
C GLN A 251 -14.79 -24.47 8.55
N GLN A 252 -15.17 -25.70 8.21
CA GLN A 252 -16.30 -26.36 8.83
C GLN A 252 -15.92 -26.81 10.24
N VAL A 253 -16.81 -26.54 11.20
CA VAL A 253 -16.61 -26.87 12.61
C VAL A 253 -17.62 -27.93 13.01
N VAL A 254 -17.11 -29.03 13.56
CA VAL A 254 -17.93 -30.14 14.02
C VAL A 254 -18.27 -29.94 15.50
N THR A 255 -19.54 -29.65 15.80
CA THR A 255 -20.05 -29.34 17.15
C THR A 255 -20.78 -30.53 17.81
N ASN A 256 -20.44 -31.77 17.43
CA ASN A 256 -21.17 -33.02 17.73
C ASN A 256 -21.42 -33.34 19.22
N GLY A 257 -20.87 -32.56 20.16
CA GLY A 257 -21.13 -32.70 21.59
C GLY A 257 -22.40 -32.00 22.10
N CYS A 258 -23.10 -31.24 21.25
CA CYS A 258 -24.20 -30.36 21.66
C CYS A 258 -25.38 -30.44 20.69
N SER A 259 -26.43 -31.20 21.03
CA SER A 259 -27.61 -31.35 20.16
C SER A 259 -28.57 -30.14 20.22
N ASP A 260 -28.61 -29.42 21.34
CA ASP A 260 -29.44 -28.22 21.54
C ASP A 260 -28.60 -27.10 22.19
N PRO A 261 -27.80 -26.37 21.39
CA PRO A 261 -26.98 -25.27 21.87
C PRO A 261 -27.84 -24.08 22.30
N VAL A 262 -27.51 -23.49 23.44
CA VAL A 262 -28.11 -22.25 23.96
C VAL A 262 -27.33 -21.03 23.49
N SER A 263 -26.00 -21.13 23.47
CA SER A 263 -25.10 -20.07 23.00
C SER A 263 -23.80 -20.63 22.44
N TYR A 264 -23.13 -19.81 21.66
CA TYR A 264 -21.76 -20.03 21.20
C TYR A 264 -20.86 -18.89 21.66
N ALA A 265 -19.65 -19.20 22.06
CA ALA A 265 -18.60 -18.24 22.36
C ALA A 265 -17.35 -18.52 21.50
N ILE A 266 -16.81 -17.49 20.85
CA ILE A 266 -15.61 -17.61 20.02
C ILE A 266 -14.46 -16.77 20.59
N THR A 267 -13.28 -17.37 20.66
CA THR A 267 -12.01 -16.65 20.73
C THR A 267 -11.21 -16.92 19.46
N ALA A 268 -10.40 -15.95 19.06
CA ALA A 268 -9.49 -16.14 17.94
C ALA A 268 -8.20 -15.38 18.16
N THR A 269 -7.11 -15.92 17.61
CA THR A 269 -5.79 -15.31 17.59
C THR A 269 -5.30 -15.27 16.15
N VAL A 270 -5.04 -14.07 15.64
CA VAL A 270 -4.33 -13.89 14.37
C VAL A 270 -2.84 -13.83 14.66
N THR A 271 -2.04 -14.57 13.91
CA THR A 271 -0.57 -14.54 13.92
C THR A 271 -0.08 -14.17 12.53
N PHE A 272 0.74 -13.13 12.46
CA PHE A 272 1.34 -12.65 11.22
C PHE A 272 2.72 -13.27 11.01
N SER A 273 3.14 -13.38 9.76
CA SER A 273 4.46 -13.91 9.40
C SER A 273 5.64 -13.11 9.97
N ASP A 274 5.40 -11.89 10.44
CA ASP A 274 6.39 -11.05 11.13
C ASP A 274 6.52 -11.36 12.64
N GLY A 275 5.78 -12.36 13.13
CA GLY A 275 5.79 -12.83 14.51
C GLY A 275 4.81 -12.11 15.45
N HIS A 276 4.13 -11.04 15.00
CA HIS A 276 3.12 -10.39 15.83
C HIS A 276 1.84 -11.23 15.89
N SER A 277 1.14 -11.13 17.02
CA SER A 277 -0.17 -11.76 17.17
C SER A 277 -1.12 -10.90 17.98
N ALA A 278 -2.41 -10.99 17.67
CA ALA A 278 -3.47 -10.39 18.46
C ALA A 278 -4.64 -11.34 18.63
N SER A 279 -5.26 -11.27 19.81
CA SER A 279 -6.39 -12.12 20.17
C SER A 279 -7.65 -11.30 20.40
N ILE A 280 -8.80 -11.92 20.14
CA ILE A 280 -10.12 -11.38 20.42
C ILE A 280 -10.96 -12.40 21.21
N GLY A 281 -11.96 -11.88 21.93
CA GLY A 281 -12.95 -12.66 22.65
C GLY A 281 -12.55 -13.06 24.08
N PRO A 282 -13.37 -13.90 24.73
CA PRO A 282 -14.52 -14.61 24.16
C PRO A 282 -15.67 -13.66 23.80
N ILE A 283 -16.20 -13.79 22.58
CA ILE A 283 -17.41 -13.09 22.13
C ILE A 283 -18.53 -14.11 22.10
N SER A 284 -19.59 -13.88 22.87
CA SER A 284 -20.70 -14.81 23.02
C SER A 284 -21.97 -14.30 22.35
N GLN A 285 -22.71 -15.19 21.70
CA GLN A 285 -24.02 -14.94 21.14
C GLN A 285 -24.95 -16.14 21.36
N ILE A 286 -26.26 -15.88 21.33
CA ILE A 286 -27.27 -16.94 21.37
C ILE A 286 -27.10 -17.88 20.17
N ALA A 287 -27.51 -19.15 20.30
CA ALA A 287 -27.18 -20.19 19.33
C ALA A 287 -27.72 -19.96 17.90
N SER A 288 -28.77 -19.14 17.75
CA SER A 288 -29.33 -18.76 16.45
C SER A 288 -28.66 -17.54 15.82
N ALA A 289 -27.78 -16.85 16.54
CA ALA A 289 -27.12 -15.64 16.07
C ALA A 289 -25.68 -15.92 15.64
N GLY A 290 -25.30 -15.41 14.47
CA GLY A 290 -23.91 -15.40 14.05
C GLY A 290 -23.07 -14.45 14.90
N ILE A 291 -21.76 -14.69 14.95
CA ILE A 291 -20.78 -13.80 15.57
C ILE A 291 -19.95 -13.18 14.46
N THR A 292 -19.75 -11.86 14.47
CA THR A 292 -18.79 -11.19 13.59
C THR A 292 -17.91 -10.27 14.43
N ALA A 293 -16.60 -10.35 14.21
CA ALA A 293 -15.62 -9.59 14.98
C ALA A 293 -14.43 -9.16 14.12
N GLY A 294 -13.99 -7.92 14.31
CA GLY A 294 -12.76 -7.42 13.70
C GLY A 294 -11.53 -8.06 14.34
N LEU A 295 -10.60 -8.51 13.51
CA LEU A 295 -9.26 -8.93 13.89
C LEU A 295 -8.25 -7.84 13.49
N GLN A 296 -7.08 -7.83 14.15
CA GLN A 296 -5.99 -6.94 13.75
C GLN A 296 -5.58 -7.20 12.30
N GLY A 297 -5.00 -6.20 11.62
CA GLY A 297 -4.56 -6.32 10.23
C GLY A 297 -5.68 -6.15 9.20
N GLY A 298 -6.86 -5.70 9.64
CA GLY A 298 -8.00 -5.50 8.77
C GLY A 298 -8.66 -6.82 8.35
N TYR A 299 -8.61 -7.84 9.20
CA TYR A 299 -9.35 -9.08 8.99
C TYR A 299 -10.67 -9.05 9.77
N SER A 300 -11.65 -9.81 9.33
CA SER A 300 -12.94 -10.00 10.00
C SER A 300 -13.21 -11.48 10.12
N LEU A 301 -13.49 -11.93 11.34
CA LEU A 301 -13.88 -13.29 11.67
C LEU A 301 -15.40 -13.35 11.79
N SER A 302 -16.01 -14.38 11.20
CA SER A 302 -17.43 -14.67 11.36
C SER A 302 -17.66 -16.14 11.71
N TRP A 303 -18.61 -16.40 12.62
CA TRP A 303 -19.18 -17.72 12.90
C TRP A 303 -20.63 -17.72 12.43
N ASP A 304 -21.00 -18.69 11.59
CA ASP A 304 -22.38 -18.94 11.19
C ASP A 304 -22.86 -20.28 11.78
N PRO A 305 -23.77 -20.25 12.77
CA PRO A 305 -24.31 -21.47 13.39
C PRO A 305 -25.21 -22.27 12.45
N SER A 306 -25.76 -21.68 11.38
CA SER A 306 -26.68 -22.35 10.46
C SER A 306 -25.96 -23.37 9.59
N VAL A 307 -24.75 -23.02 9.15
CA VAL A 307 -23.89 -23.86 8.30
C VAL A 307 -22.71 -24.48 9.07
N HIS A 308 -22.58 -24.16 10.36
CA HIS A 308 -21.48 -24.57 11.22
C HIS A 308 -20.10 -24.27 10.64
N GLN A 309 -19.91 -23.04 10.16
CA GLN A 309 -18.66 -22.61 9.55
C GLN A 309 -18.11 -21.35 10.20
N ILE A 310 -16.79 -21.32 10.36
CA ILE A 310 -16.03 -20.12 10.67
C ILE A 310 -15.43 -19.59 9.38
N PHE A 311 -15.54 -18.29 9.16
CA PHE A 311 -14.99 -17.57 8.02
C PHE A 311 -14.03 -16.50 8.50
N VAL A 312 -12.94 -16.30 7.77
CA VAL A 312 -12.16 -15.06 7.87
C VAL A 312 -12.03 -14.46 6.49
N HIS A 313 -12.27 -13.16 6.40
CA HIS A 313 -12.05 -12.39 5.19
C HIS A 313 -11.31 -11.11 5.51
N THR A 314 -10.68 -10.50 4.51
CA THR A 314 -10.20 -9.12 4.64
C THR A 314 -11.38 -8.15 4.66
N SER A 315 -11.38 -7.27 5.65
CA SER A 315 -12.31 -6.16 5.81
C SER A 315 -11.88 -4.98 4.92
N PRO A 316 -12.81 -4.12 4.43
CA PRO A 316 -12.48 -2.92 3.66
C PRO A 316 -11.54 -1.91 4.35
N SER A 317 -11.25 -2.11 5.65
CA SER A 317 -10.30 -1.31 6.43
C SER A 317 -8.84 -1.78 6.31
N THR A 318 -8.52 -2.67 5.37
CA THR A 318 -7.14 -3.10 5.10
C THR A 318 -6.26 -1.95 4.61
N CYS A 319 -4.97 -2.08 4.90
CA CYS A 319 -3.91 -1.22 4.42
C CYS A 319 -4.09 -0.83 2.94
N LYS A 320 -4.29 0.46 2.64
CA LYS A 320 -4.70 0.90 1.28
C LYS A 320 -3.54 1.05 0.30
N GLY A 321 -2.31 1.04 0.81
CA GLY A 321 -1.10 1.27 0.02
C GLY A 321 -0.42 0.02 -0.53
N VAL A 322 -1.01 -1.16 -0.31
CA VAL A 322 -0.48 -2.46 -0.72
C VAL A 322 -1.46 -3.09 -1.71
N TYR A 323 -0.97 -3.52 -2.87
CA TYR A 323 -1.77 -4.12 -3.95
C TYR A 323 -1.11 -5.36 -4.51
#